data_AF-A0A7J9AAB7-F1
#
_entry.id   AF-A0A7J9AAB7-F1
#
_cell.length_a   1.000
_cell.length_b   1.000
_cell.length_c   1.000
_cell.angle_alpha   90.00
_cell.angle_beta   90.00
_cell.angle_gamma   90.00
#
_symmetry.space_group_name_H-M   'P 1'
#
loop_
_entity.id
_entity.type
_entity.pdbx_description
1 polymer ?
#
loop_
_entity_poly.entity_id
_entity_poly.type
_entity_poly.pdbx_seq_one_letter_code
_entity_poly.pdbx_strand_id
1 'polypeptide(L)' 'MDTTQLGTLIMKLEAANAKATLNVYNEIIKKPGSPQALKALNCCVKAYKYAILSFEMVPSKLVEDPQIVNYDVAI' A
#
# COMPACT_ATOMS: atom_id res chain seq x y z
N MET A 1 14.83 10.55 19.70
CA MET A 1 14.02 10.52 18.47
C MET A 1 13.06 9.36 18.61
N ASP A 2 11.76 9.62 18.65
CA ASP A 2 10.76 8.57 18.83
C ASP A 2 10.61 7.79 17.52
N THR A 3 11.19 6.58 17.48
CA THR A 3 11.18 5.70 16.32
C THR A 3 9.76 5.25 15.94
N THR A 4 8.83 5.26 16.89
CA THR A 4 7.41 4.93 16.67
C THR A 4 6.68 6.03 15.90
N GLN A 5 6.99 7.30 16.19
CA GLN A 5 6.46 8.44 15.43
C GLN A 5 7.01 8.48 14.01
N LEU A 6 8.31 8.22 13.81
CA LEU A 6 8.89 8.13 12.47
C LEU A 6 8.28 6.97 11.67
N GLY A 7 8.16 5.78 12.28
CA GLY A 7 7.52 4.63 11.64
C GLY A 7 6.07 4.91 11.24
N THR A 8 5.30 5.55 12.12
CA THR A 8 3.92 5.97 11.83
C THR A 8 3.85 6.96 10.68
N LEU A 9 4.77 7.92 10.63
CA LEU A 9 4.82 8.92 9.55
C LEU A 9 5.13 8.26 8.20
N ILE A 10 6.10 7.35 8.17
CA ILE A 10 6.47 6.59 6.96
C ILE A 10 5.27 5.78 6.46
N MET A 11 4.58 5.05 7.34
CA MET A 11 3.42 4.24 6.94
C MET A 11 2.27 5.09 6.38
N LYS A 12 2.03 6.28 6.95
CA LYS A 12 1.04 7.23 6.40
C LYS A 12 1.44 7.74 5.01
N LEU A 13 2.72 8.03 4.79
CA LEU A 13 3.26 8.43 3.49
C LEU A 13 3.09 7.31 2.45
N GLU A 14 3.46 6.09 2.80
CA GLU A 14 3.32 4.91 1.94
C GLU A 14 1.85 4.63 1.59
N ALA A 15 0.93 4.71 2.57
CA ALA A 15 -0.51 4.58 2.32
C ALA A 15 -1.05 5.66 1.36
N ALA A 16 -0.61 6.91 1.51
CA ALA A 16 -1.01 7.99 0.62
C ALA A 16 -0.48 7.80 -0.81
N ASN A 17 0.79 7.39 -0.94
CA ASN A 17 1.40 7.11 -2.23
C ASN A 17 0.75 5.91 -2.94
N ALA A 18 0.45 4.85 -2.19
CA ALA A 18 -0.25 3.67 -2.69
C ALA A 18 -1.67 4.01 -3.19
N LYS A 19 -2.40 4.86 -2.46
CA LYS A 19 -3.72 5.39 -2.90
C LYS A 19 -3.63 6.21 -4.18
N ALA A 20 -2.66 7.12 -4.27
CA ALA A 20 -2.45 7.92 -5.48
C ALA A 20 -2.16 7.02 -6.69
N THR A 21 -1.30 6.03 -6.51
CA THR A 21 -0.94 5.07 -7.55
C THR A 21 -2.12 4.18 -7.95
N LEU A 22 -2.92 3.70 -6.99
CA LEU A 22 -4.14 2.94 -7.26
C LEU A 22 -5.12 3.75 -8.13
N ASN A 23 -5.28 5.04 -7.87
CA ASN A 23 -6.14 5.90 -8.69
C ASN A 23 -5.65 5.97 -10.14
N VAL A 24 -4.34 6.08 -10.35
CA VAL A 24 -3.75 6.04 -11.71
C VAL A 24 -4.08 4.71 -12.40
N TYR A 25 -3.90 3.57 -11.73
CA TYR A 25 -4.25 2.26 -12.30
C TYR A 25 -5.74 2.15 -12.64
N ASN A 26 -6.63 2.65 -11.77
CA ASN A 26 -8.07 2.66 -12.02
C ASN A 26 -8.44 3.48 -13.26
N GLU A 27 -7.74 4.59 -13.54
CA GLU A 27 -7.94 5.36 -14.77
C GLU A 27 -7.35 4.68 -16.00
N ILE A 28 -6.20 4.01 -15.87
CA ILE A 28 -5.57 3.28 -16.99
C ILE A 28 -6.45 2.09 -17.43
N ILE A 29 -7.06 1.36 -16.48
CA ILE A 29 -7.93 0.21 -16.77
C ILE A 29 -9.14 0.58 -17.64
N LYS A 30 -9.64 1.82 -17.55
CA LYS A 30 -10.77 2.30 -18.36
C LYS A 30 -10.39 2.49 -19.84
N LYS A 31 -9.10 2.60 -20.16
CA LYS A 31 -8.63 2.81 -21.52
C LYS A 31 -8.60 1.47 -22.28
N PRO A 32 -8.89 1.45 -23.60
CA PRO A 32 -8.75 0.25 -24.41
C PRO A 32 -7.31 -0.30 -24.35
N GLY A 33 -7.16 -1.60 -24.24
CA GLY A 33 -5.87 -2.28 -24.17
C GLY A 33 -6.00 -3.77 -24.47
N SER A 34 -4.87 -4.48 -24.52
CA SER A 34 -4.90 -5.93 -24.73
C SER A 34 -5.46 -6.66 -23.51
N PRO A 35 -6.09 -7.84 -23.67
CA PRO A 35 -6.53 -8.65 -22.53
C PRO A 35 -5.40 -8.98 -21.56
N GLN A 36 -4.19 -9.17 -22.08
CA GLN A 36 -2.99 -9.43 -21.27
C GLN A 36 -2.63 -8.21 -20.40
N ALA A 37 -2.68 -7.01 -20.96
CA ALA A 37 -2.44 -5.77 -20.22
C ALA A 37 -3.52 -5.54 -19.16
N LEU A 38 -4.79 -5.77 -19.50
CA LEU A 38 -5.89 -5.66 -18.54
C LEU A 38 -5.74 -6.64 -17.37
N LYS A 39 -5.30 -7.88 -17.62
CA LYS A 39 -5.01 -8.85 -16.56
C LYS A 39 -3.90 -8.35 -15.64
N ALA A 40 -2.79 -7.84 -16.20
CA ALA A 40 -1.69 -7.29 -15.42
C ALA A 40 -2.12 -6.08 -14.56
N LEU A 41 -2.85 -5.14 -15.15
CA LEU A 41 -3.35 -3.96 -14.43
C LEU A 41 -4.29 -4.35 -13.27
N ASN A 42 -5.17 -5.33 -13.48
CA ASN A 42 -6.04 -5.84 -12.41
C ASN A 42 -5.25 -6.51 -11.28
N CYS A 43 -4.14 -7.20 -11.58
CA CYS A 43 -3.24 -7.71 -10.54
C CYS A 43 -2.61 -6.56 -9.74
N CYS A 44 -2.12 -5.51 -10.42
CA CYS A 44 -1.59 -4.32 -9.74
C CYS A 44 -2.64 -3.68 -8.83
N VAL A 45 -3.87 -3.48 -9.30
CA VAL A 45 -4.96 -2.92 -8.50
C VAL A 45 -5.19 -3.73 -7.22
N LYS A 46 -5.20 -5.07 -7.30
CA LYS A 46 -5.34 -5.92 -6.11
C LYS A 46 -4.17 -5.76 -5.14
N ALA A 47 -2.94 -5.73 -5.66
CA ALA A 47 -1.75 -5.53 -4.85
C ALA A 47 -1.76 -4.18 -4.11
N TYR A 48 -2.12 -3.10 -4.80
CA TYR A 48 -2.22 -1.77 -4.17
C TYR A 48 -3.33 -1.69 -3.13
N LYS A 49 -4.49 -2.33 -3.37
CA LYS A 49 -5.54 -2.43 -2.34
C LYS A 49 -5.04 -3.13 -1.08
N TYR A 50 -4.29 -4.22 -1.24
CA TYR A 50 -3.68 -4.92 -0.10
C TYR A 50 -2.63 -4.07 0.61
N ALA A 51 -1.71 -3.44 -0.14
CA ALA A 51 -0.66 -2.60 0.42
C ALA A 51 -1.23 -1.42 1.24
N ILE A 52 -2.29 -0.76 0.76
CA ILE A 52 -2.97 0.32 1.50
C ILE A 52 -3.48 -0.19 2.85
N LEU A 53 -4.16 -1.34 2.88
CA LEU A 53 -4.67 -1.93 4.12
C LEU A 53 -3.52 -2.24 5.10
N SER A 54 -2.42 -2.81 4.60
CA SER A 54 -1.23 -3.10 5.41
C SER A 54 -0.65 -1.82 6.00
N PHE A 55 -0.39 -0.80 5.18
CA PHE A 55 0.19 0.47 5.64
C PHE A 55 -0.73 1.22 6.61
N GLU A 56 -2.05 1.10 6.49
CA GLU A 56 -2.99 1.70 7.44
C GLU A 56 -3.08 0.95 8.77
N MET A 57 -2.86 -0.37 8.77
CA MET A 57 -2.84 -1.19 10.00
C MET A 57 -1.54 -1.08 10.80
N VAL A 58 -0.40 -0.87 10.13
CA VAL A 58 0.91 -0.84 10.80
C VAL A 58 1.01 0.24 11.90
N PRO A 59 0.51 1.48 11.76
CA PRO A 59 0.50 2.46 12.83
C PRO A 59 -0.13 1.96 14.13
N SER A 60 -1.24 1.22 14.05
CA SER A 60 -1.89 0.65 15.23
C SER A 60 -1.03 -0.46 15.86
N LYS A 61 -0.43 -1.32 15.02
CA LYS A 61 0.50 -2.37 15.49
C LYS A 61 1.79 -1.80 16.08
N LEU A 62 2.31 -0.68 15.54
CA LEU A 62 3.49 0.01 16.08
C LEU A 62 3.26 0.53 17.51
N VAL A 63 2.02 0.89 17.84
CA VAL A 63 1.64 1.37 19.18
C VAL A 63 1.45 0.20 20.15
N GLU A 64 0.93 -0.93 19.68
CA GLU A 64 0.64 -2.11 20.51
C GLU A 64 1.86 -3.03 20.69
N ASP A 65 2.62 -3.32 19.63
CA ASP A 65 3.81 -4.17 19.65
C ASP A 65 4.80 -3.80 18.51
N PRO A 66 5.84 -3.01 18.83
CA PRO A 66 6.84 -2.55 17.87
C PRO A 66 7.61 -3.67 17.13
N GLN A 67 7.66 -4.90 17.67
CA GLN A 67 8.45 -5.99 17.07
C GLN A 67 7.75 -6.68 15.89
N ILE A 68 6.42 -6.62 15.80
CA ILE A 68 5.62 -7.31 14.76
C ILE A 68 5.74 -6.63 13.38
N VAL A 69 6.13 -5.36 13.34
CA VAL A 69 6.08 -4.52 12.14
C VAL A 69 7.06 -4.94 11.04
N ASN A 70 8.14 -5.63 11.39
CA ASN A 70 9.12 -6.08 10.40
C ASN A 70 8.59 -7.18 9.46
N TYR A 71 7.51 -7.88 9.80
CA TYR A 71 6.96 -8.94 8.94
C TYR A 71 6.01 -8.42 7.84
N ASP A 72 5.35 -7.27 8.05
CA ASP A 72 4.34 -6.73 7.11
C ASP A 72 4.96 -5.83 6.01
N VAL A 73 6.20 -5.36 6.19
CA VAL A 73 6.90 -4.45 5.25
C VAL A 73 7.71 -5.20 4.19
N ALA A 74 7.99 -6.49 4.39
CA ALA A 74 8.92 -7.26 3.58
C ALA A 74 8.28 -8.09 2.44
N ILE A 75 6.99 -7.87 2.11
CA ILE A 75 6.31 -8.55 0.99
C ILE A 75 6.38 -7.73 -0.30
#